data_AF-A0A1F7VFW9-F1
#
_entry.id   AF-A0A1F7VFW9-F1
#
_cell.length_a   1.000
_cell.length_b   1.000
_cell.length_c   1.000
_cell.angle_alpha   90.00
_cell.angle_beta   90.00
_cell.angle_gamma   90.00
#
_symmetry.space_group_name_H-M   'P 1'
#
loop_
_entity.id
_entity.type
_entity.pdbx_description
1 polymer ?
#
loop_
_entity_poly.entity_id
_entity_poly.type
_entity_poly.pdbx_seq_one_letter_code
_entity_poly.pdbx_strand_id
1 'polypeptide(L)'
;MMTPIERRNLLIAIIVLGLVAIGLLLWFLFRPSFSREPEVFVPAERTETIEPSVVVPAQPSVAPEPVQAQTVARNFVERFGTYSSDAPFANYEDVRELSTEVFYSTLVRTESVGDAYEGVTTYALSFKRTEGSEEEGRIVFDVGTQREWFTQDRSSSNVVYNNTSVTVVKVGDAWFVEAFVWE
;
A
#
# COMPACT_ATOMS: atom_id res chain seq x y z
N MET A 1 -22.58 -54.15 -18.02
CA MET A 1 -21.38 -53.83 -18.84
C MET A 1 -21.40 -52.34 -19.11
N MET A 2 -20.47 -51.55 -18.55
CA MET A 2 -20.35 -50.12 -18.86
C MET A 2 -19.76 -49.93 -20.26
N THR A 3 -20.36 -49.04 -21.03
CA THR A 3 -19.97 -48.73 -22.41
C THR A 3 -18.60 -48.01 -22.45
N PRO A 4 -17.87 -48.06 -23.58
CA PRO A 4 -16.57 -47.39 -23.70
C PRO A 4 -16.61 -45.88 -23.44
N ILE A 5 -17.75 -45.24 -23.73
CA ILE A 5 -17.98 -43.80 -23.52
C ILE A 5 -18.16 -43.49 -22.02
N GLU A 6 -18.90 -44.32 -21.29
CA GLU A 6 -19.09 -44.17 -19.84
C GLU A 6 -17.78 -44.31 -19.07
N ARG A 7 -16.90 -45.24 -19.50
CA ARG A 7 -15.57 -45.42 -18.88
C ARG A 7 -14.67 -44.19 -19.05
N ARG A 8 -14.70 -43.55 -20.22
CA ARG A 8 -13.92 -42.32 -20.49
C ARG A 8 -14.42 -41.15 -19.64
N ASN A 9 -15.74 -40.97 -19.54
CA ASN A 9 -16.31 -39.87 -18.76
C ASN A 9 -16.06 -40.07 -17.25
N LEU A 10 -16.08 -41.32 -16.76
CA LEU A 10 -15.70 -41.66 -15.39
C LEU A 10 -14.22 -41.30 -15.10
N LEU A 11 -13.31 -41.62 -16.03
CA LEU A 11 -11.88 -41.29 -15.87
C LEU A 11 -11.65 -39.77 -15.83
N ILE A 12 -12.33 -39.01 -16.71
CA ILE A 12 -12.25 -37.55 -16.71
C ILE A 12 -12.78 -36.97 -15.38
N ALA A 13 -13.91 -37.48 -14.88
CA ALA A 13 -14.47 -37.05 -13.60
C ALA A 13 -13.52 -37.29 -12.43
N ILE A 14 -12.82 -38.44 -12.40
CA ILE A 14 -11.82 -38.75 -11.36
C ILE A 14 -10.62 -37.80 -11.44
N ILE A 15 -10.13 -37.50 -12.65
CA ILE A 15 -9.00 -36.58 -12.85
C ILE A 15 -9.37 -35.17 -12.38
N VAL A 16 -10.55 -34.67 -12.76
CA VAL A 16 -11.02 -33.33 -12.36
C VAL A 16 -11.20 -33.27 -10.84
N LEU A 17 -11.78 -34.30 -10.22
CA LEU A 17 -11.91 -34.38 -8.77
C LEU A 17 -10.53 -34.36 -8.06
N GLY A 18 -9.55 -35.08 -8.63
CA GLY A 18 -8.17 -35.08 -8.14
C GLY A 18 -7.51 -33.70 -8.20
N LEU A 19 -7.68 -32.98 -9.30
CA LEU A 19 -7.13 -31.63 -9.46
C LEU A 19 -7.75 -30.64 -8.46
N VAL A 20 -9.06 -30.72 -8.23
CA VAL A 20 -9.75 -29.90 -7.22
C VAL A 20 -9.23 -30.21 -5.80
N ALA A 21 -9.06 -31.49 -5.47
CA ALA A 21 -8.54 -31.90 -4.17
C ALA A 21 -7.10 -31.40 -3.94
N ILE A 22 -6.23 -31.45 -4.97
CA ILE A 22 -4.87 -30.93 -4.90
C ILE A 22 -4.87 -29.40 -4.72
N GLY A 23 -5.73 -28.68 -5.45
CA GLY A 23 -5.86 -27.22 -5.30
C GLY A 23 -6.27 -26.81 -3.89
N LEU A 24 -7.23 -27.52 -3.28
CA LEU A 24 -7.66 -27.29 -1.90
C LEU A 24 -6.57 -27.63 -0.88
N LEU A 25 -5.82 -28.71 -1.11
CA LEU A 25 -4.68 -29.10 -0.27
C LEU A 25 -3.59 -28.01 -0.27
N LEU A 26 -3.23 -27.51 -1.46
CA LEU A 26 -2.23 -26.44 -1.59
C LEU A 26 -2.72 -25.16 -0.93
N TRP A 27 -3.96 -24.75 -1.16
CA TRP A 27 -4.53 -23.59 -0.49
C TRP A 27 -4.52 -23.71 1.05
N PHE A 28 -4.77 -24.91 1.58
CA PHE A 28 -4.73 -25.16 3.02
C PHE A 28 -3.29 -25.14 3.59
N LEU A 29 -2.32 -25.72 2.87
CA LEU A 29 -0.92 -25.76 3.32
C LEU A 29 -0.23 -24.38 3.26
N PHE A 30 -0.63 -23.51 2.34
CA PHE A 30 -0.07 -22.16 2.19
C PHE A 30 -0.87 -21.08 2.93
N ARG A 31 -1.77 -21.45 3.85
CA ARG A 31 -2.43 -20.46 4.72
C ARG A 31 -1.41 -19.87 5.71
N PRO A 32 -1.18 -18.54 5.71
CA PRO A 32 -0.26 -17.92 6.67
C PRO A 32 -0.76 -18.15 8.10
N SER A 33 0.07 -18.80 8.92
CA SER A 33 -0.22 -19.03 10.33
C SER A 33 0.04 -17.75 11.12
N PHE A 34 -1.01 -17.12 11.64
CA PHE A 34 -0.88 -16.10 12.68
C PHE A 34 -0.41 -16.79 13.98
N SER A 35 0.88 -16.75 14.25
CA SER A 35 1.46 -17.19 15.52
C SER A 35 1.01 -16.24 16.62
N ARG A 36 0.16 -16.72 17.54
CA ARG A 36 -0.08 -16.05 18.82
C ARG A 36 1.03 -16.45 19.78
N GLU A 37 1.95 -15.53 20.02
CA GLU A 37 2.97 -15.66 21.07
C GLU A 37 2.26 -15.78 22.45
N PRO A 38 2.59 -16.75 23.30
CA PRO A 38 2.02 -16.88 24.63
C PRO A 38 2.59 -15.82 25.59
N GLU A 39 1.70 -15.10 26.26
CA GLU A 39 2.05 -14.10 27.28
C GLU A 39 2.57 -14.80 28.55
N VAL A 40 3.85 -14.60 28.87
CA VAL A 40 4.48 -15.10 30.10
C VAL A 40 4.21 -14.11 31.23
N PHE A 41 3.38 -14.49 32.19
CA PHE A 41 3.15 -13.71 33.41
C PHE A 41 4.31 -13.88 34.39
N VAL A 42 5.04 -12.79 34.66
CA VAL A 42 6.01 -12.68 35.76
C VAL A 42 5.32 -11.99 36.96
N PRO A 43 5.41 -12.51 38.20
CA PRO A 43 4.81 -11.84 39.35
C PRO A 43 5.61 -10.58 39.74
N ALA A 44 4.92 -9.45 39.85
CA ALA A 44 5.50 -8.22 40.38
C ALA A 44 5.41 -8.20 41.91
N GLU A 45 6.54 -8.03 42.61
CA GLU A 45 6.53 -7.58 44.00
C GLU A 45 7.05 -6.14 44.10
N ARG A 46 6.25 -5.36 44.83
CA ARG A 46 6.50 -4.15 45.61
C ARG A 46 6.44 -2.77 44.93
N THR A 47 5.32 -2.14 45.26
CA THR A 47 4.97 -0.72 45.17
C THR A 47 5.99 0.20 45.82
N GLU A 48 6.43 1.22 45.07
CA GLU A 48 6.58 2.59 45.59
C GLU A 48 5.92 3.55 44.60
N THR A 49 5.08 4.41 45.16
CA THR A 49 4.20 5.37 44.49
C THR A 49 4.98 6.63 44.10
N ILE A 50 5.12 6.92 42.80
CA ILE A 50 5.39 8.27 42.28
C ILE A 50 4.68 8.46 40.92
N GLU A 51 3.73 9.41 40.91
CA GLU A 51 3.03 10.09 39.79
C GLU A 51 2.36 9.25 38.67
N PRO A 52 1.14 9.63 38.20
CA PRO A 52 0.48 8.92 37.12
C PRO A 52 1.17 9.28 35.79
N SER A 53 2.24 8.57 35.47
CA SER A 53 2.69 8.42 34.09
C SER A 53 1.62 7.60 33.36
N VAL A 54 0.88 8.25 32.47
CA VAL A 54 0.01 7.55 31.51
C VAL A 54 0.92 6.62 30.72
N VAL A 55 0.87 5.33 31.04
CA VAL A 55 1.54 4.28 30.26
C VAL A 55 0.80 4.20 28.93
N VAL A 56 1.22 5.03 27.98
CA VAL A 56 0.95 4.81 26.57
C VAL A 56 1.54 3.44 26.24
N PRO A 57 0.77 2.50 25.67
CA PRO A 57 1.32 1.22 25.25
C PRO A 57 2.53 1.47 24.35
N ALA A 58 3.67 0.86 24.69
CA ALA A 58 4.85 0.93 23.86
C ALA A 58 4.50 0.37 22.47
N GLN A 59 4.28 1.28 21.53
CA GLN A 59 4.20 0.97 20.11
C GLN A 59 5.45 0.16 19.76
N PRO A 60 5.34 -0.96 19.04
CA PRO A 60 6.51 -1.72 18.64
C PRO A 60 7.51 -0.75 18.02
N SER A 61 8.74 -0.78 18.51
CA SER A 61 9.85 0.03 17.99
C SER A 61 10.11 -0.41 16.55
N VAL A 62 9.33 0.16 15.63
CA VAL A 62 9.74 0.35 14.26
C VAL A 62 10.99 1.20 14.37
N ALA A 63 12.13 0.68 13.93
CA ALA A 63 13.34 1.48 13.79
C ALA A 63 12.96 2.84 13.21
N PRO A 64 13.46 3.97 13.75
CA PRO A 64 13.01 5.30 13.35
C PRO A 64 12.97 5.36 11.82
N GLU A 65 11.78 5.49 11.24
CA GLU A 65 11.69 5.60 9.79
C GLU A 65 12.46 6.86 9.38
N PRO A 66 13.18 6.85 8.26
CA PRO A 66 13.78 8.04 7.70
C PRO A 66 12.69 9.08 7.50
N VAL A 67 12.65 10.07 8.40
CA VAL A 67 11.69 11.18 8.33
C VAL A 67 11.71 11.77 6.93
N GLN A 68 12.88 11.88 6.31
CA GLN A 68 13.03 12.48 4.98
C GLN A 68 12.48 11.60 3.84
N ALA A 69 12.83 10.31 3.78
CA ALA A 69 12.39 9.43 2.69
C ALA A 69 10.87 9.20 2.74
N GLN A 70 10.33 9.01 3.94
CA GLN A 70 8.89 8.91 4.17
C GLN A 70 8.17 10.22 3.84
N THR A 71 8.73 11.38 4.21
CA THR A 71 8.18 12.70 3.83
C THR A 71 8.17 12.90 2.32
N VAL A 72 9.23 12.52 1.59
CA VAL A 72 9.25 12.58 0.12
C VAL A 72 8.15 11.70 -0.47
N ALA A 73 8.04 10.45 -0.01
CA ALA A 73 6.99 9.54 -0.46
C ALA A 73 5.59 10.10 -0.19
N ARG A 74 5.33 10.64 1.02
CA ARG A 74 4.07 11.29 1.38
C ARG A 74 3.74 12.46 0.46
N ASN A 75 4.66 13.41 0.35
CA ASN A 75 4.44 14.61 -0.45
C ASN A 75 4.21 14.24 -1.92
N PHE A 76 4.93 13.23 -2.43
CA PHE A 76 4.70 12.73 -3.77
C PHE A 76 3.29 12.17 -3.93
N VAL A 77 2.87 11.24 -3.06
CA VAL A 77 1.56 10.58 -3.16
C VAL A 77 0.41 11.59 -3.09
N GLU A 78 0.47 12.52 -2.13
CA GLU A 78 -0.57 13.52 -1.91
C GLU A 78 -0.64 14.52 -3.08
N ARG A 79 0.50 15.02 -3.56
CA ARG A 79 0.55 15.97 -4.69
C ARG A 79 0.20 15.31 -6.01
N PHE A 80 0.74 14.11 -6.28
CA PHE A 80 0.48 13.38 -7.52
C PHE A 80 -0.98 12.94 -7.62
N GLY A 81 -1.53 12.42 -6.52
CA GLY A 81 -2.89 11.90 -6.47
C GLY A 81 -3.99 12.96 -6.41
N THR A 82 -3.63 14.20 -6.06
CA THR A 82 -4.57 15.34 -6.02
C THR A 82 -4.65 15.98 -7.39
N TYR A 83 -5.86 16.17 -7.92
CA TYR A 83 -6.10 16.62 -9.29
C TYR A 83 -7.25 17.63 -9.34
N SER A 84 -7.24 18.51 -10.34
CA SER A 84 -8.32 19.45 -10.64
C SER A 84 -8.41 19.66 -12.14
N SER A 85 -9.62 19.56 -12.72
CA SER A 85 -9.87 19.85 -14.14
C SER A 85 -9.58 21.31 -14.52
N ASP A 86 -9.65 22.24 -13.56
CA ASP A 86 -9.32 23.66 -13.78
C ASP A 86 -7.81 23.93 -13.91
N ALA A 87 -6.98 22.97 -13.49
CA ALA A 87 -5.52 23.07 -13.54
C ALA A 87 -4.94 21.75 -14.06
N PRO A 88 -5.20 21.41 -15.34
CA PRO A 88 -4.77 20.14 -15.90
C PRO A 88 -3.25 19.98 -15.75
N PHE A 89 -2.85 18.80 -15.29
CA PHE A 89 -1.47 18.39 -15.08
C PHE A 89 -0.68 19.14 -13.99
N ALA A 90 -1.27 20.05 -13.22
CA ALA A 90 -0.56 20.75 -12.14
C ALA A 90 0.09 19.77 -11.13
N ASN A 91 -0.61 18.67 -10.86
CA ASN A 91 -0.14 17.57 -10.01
C ASN A 91 1.12 16.87 -10.54
N TYR A 92 1.34 16.85 -11.86
CA TYR A 92 2.57 16.34 -12.47
C TYR A 92 3.71 17.35 -12.29
N GLU A 93 3.46 18.65 -12.44
CA GLU A 93 4.51 19.65 -12.21
C GLU A 93 4.95 19.67 -10.74
N ASP A 94 3.97 19.55 -9.84
CA ASP A 94 4.19 19.52 -8.39
C ASP A 94 5.13 18.41 -7.92
N VAL A 95 5.17 17.27 -8.63
CA VAL A 95 5.95 16.11 -8.20
C VAL A 95 7.31 15.99 -8.89
N ARG A 96 7.61 16.90 -9.83
CA ARG A 96 8.84 16.86 -10.61
C ARG A 96 10.08 16.90 -9.73
N GLU A 97 10.13 17.81 -8.77
CA GLU A 97 11.27 17.95 -7.85
C GLU A 97 11.33 16.85 -6.78
N LEU A 98 10.26 16.06 -6.64
CA LEU A 98 10.20 14.92 -5.72
C LEU A 98 10.59 13.61 -6.42
N SER A 99 10.81 13.64 -7.73
CA SER A 99 11.00 12.46 -8.57
C SER A 99 12.41 12.44 -9.14
N THR A 100 12.92 11.24 -9.42
CA THR A 100 14.07 11.13 -10.32
C THR A 100 13.66 11.57 -11.73
N GLU A 101 14.58 12.17 -12.49
CA GLU A 101 14.30 12.60 -13.87
C GLU A 101 13.84 11.43 -14.75
N VAL A 102 14.45 10.26 -14.57
CA VAL A 102 14.09 9.03 -15.29
C VAL A 102 12.64 8.66 -14.99
N PHE A 103 12.26 8.52 -13.72
CA PHE A 103 10.90 8.19 -13.34
C PHE A 103 9.90 9.23 -13.84
N TYR A 104 10.20 10.52 -13.65
CA TYR A 104 9.34 11.61 -14.08
C TYR A 104 9.02 11.55 -15.58
N SER A 105 10.02 11.24 -16.41
CA SER A 105 9.86 11.12 -17.85
C SER A 105 8.93 9.98 -18.28
N THR A 106 8.65 9.02 -17.40
CA THR A 106 7.72 7.90 -17.66
C THR A 106 6.26 8.23 -17.35
N LEU A 107 5.99 9.33 -16.65
CA LEU A 107 4.63 9.68 -16.24
C LEU A 107 3.78 10.09 -17.46
N VAL A 108 2.75 9.29 -17.73
CA VAL A 108 1.81 9.55 -18.83
C VAL A 108 0.72 10.51 -18.36
N ARG A 109 0.67 11.67 -19.01
CA ARG A 109 -0.34 12.70 -18.79
C ARG A 109 -1.62 12.34 -19.52
N THR A 110 -2.71 12.17 -18.78
CA THR A 110 -4.04 11.91 -19.34
C THR A 110 -5.00 12.99 -18.86
N GLU A 111 -5.72 13.64 -19.79
CA GLU A 111 -6.77 14.59 -19.46
C GLU A 111 -8.07 13.85 -19.11
N SER A 112 -8.85 14.41 -18.18
CA SER A 112 -10.24 13.96 -18.03
C SER A 112 -11.05 14.43 -19.23
N VAL A 113 -11.93 13.57 -19.73
CA VAL A 113 -12.82 13.87 -20.85
C VAL A 113 -14.17 14.23 -20.26
N GLY A 114 -14.42 15.52 -20.02
CA GLY A 114 -15.69 16.00 -19.47
C GLY A 114 -15.78 17.53 -19.45
N ASP A 115 -17.00 18.04 -19.59
CA ASP A 115 -17.29 19.50 -19.57
C ASP A 115 -17.54 20.03 -18.14
N ALA A 116 -17.73 19.13 -17.18
CA ALA A 116 -17.98 19.48 -15.78
C ALA A 116 -16.68 19.55 -14.99
N TYR A 117 -16.65 20.41 -13.97
CA TYR A 117 -15.54 20.46 -13.03
C TYR A 117 -15.41 19.13 -12.28
N GLU A 118 -14.18 18.61 -12.23
CA GLU A 118 -13.79 17.40 -11.51
C GLU A 118 -12.55 17.66 -10.68
N GLY A 119 -12.57 17.21 -9.42
CA GLY A 119 -11.44 17.29 -8.52
C GLY A 119 -11.24 15.99 -7.75
N VAL A 120 -9.99 15.72 -7.42
CA VAL A 120 -9.59 14.63 -6.53
C VAL A 120 -8.68 15.20 -5.46
N THR A 121 -8.97 14.92 -4.20
CA THR A 121 -8.03 15.18 -3.10
C THR A 121 -7.51 13.85 -2.58
N THR A 122 -6.19 13.71 -2.47
CA THR A 122 -5.56 12.49 -1.94
C THR A 122 -4.86 12.77 -0.62
N TYR A 123 -5.13 11.94 0.38
CA TYR A 123 -4.48 11.94 1.68
C TYR A 123 -3.70 10.65 1.89
N ALA A 124 -2.43 10.74 2.31
CA ALA A 124 -1.68 9.55 2.73
C ALA A 124 -1.93 9.30 4.22
N LEU A 125 -2.56 8.18 4.54
CA LEU A 125 -3.03 7.86 5.89
C LEU A 125 -2.05 7.00 6.69
N SER A 126 -1.34 6.09 6.02
CA SER A 126 -0.42 5.16 6.65
C SER A 126 0.80 4.91 5.79
N PHE A 127 1.91 4.54 6.43
CA PHE A 127 3.16 4.17 5.79
C PHE A 127 3.67 2.90 6.44
N LYS A 128 4.12 1.98 5.62
CA LYS A 128 4.81 0.77 6.06
C LYS A 128 5.98 0.54 5.12
N ARG A 129 7.20 0.65 5.63
CA ARG A 129 8.36 0.14 4.90
C ARG A 129 8.23 -1.38 4.69
N THR A 130 8.23 -1.80 3.43
CA THR A 130 8.17 -3.22 3.04
C THR A 130 9.55 -3.77 2.69
N GLU A 131 10.41 -2.94 2.10
CA GLU A 131 11.75 -3.34 1.64
C GLU A 131 12.75 -2.19 1.78
N GLY A 132 14.04 -2.55 1.76
CA GLY A 132 15.15 -1.63 1.71
C GLY A 132 15.49 -0.95 3.04
N SER A 133 16.50 -0.08 3.00
CA SER A 133 16.99 0.65 4.16
C SER A 133 17.64 1.98 3.74
N GLU A 134 17.90 2.84 4.73
CA GLU A 134 18.63 4.09 4.48
C GLU A 134 20.07 3.84 4.03
N GLU A 135 20.72 2.83 4.61
CA GLU A 135 22.10 2.47 4.29
C GLU A 135 22.23 1.98 2.85
N GLU A 136 21.23 1.24 2.38
CA GLU A 136 21.10 0.82 0.98
C GLU A 136 20.76 1.98 0.03
N GLY A 137 20.32 3.12 0.56
CA GLY A 137 19.91 4.27 -0.24
C GLY A 137 18.66 4.01 -1.08
N ARG A 138 17.86 2.99 -0.76
CA ARG A 138 16.62 2.66 -1.47
C ARG A 138 15.61 2.05 -0.51
N ILE A 139 14.38 2.53 -0.54
CA ILE A 139 13.30 2.09 0.37
C ILE A 139 12.01 1.95 -0.41
N VAL A 140 11.24 0.90 -0.12
CA VAL A 140 9.88 0.71 -0.64
C VAL A 140 8.89 0.90 0.50
N PHE A 141 7.92 1.80 0.28
CA PHE A 141 6.80 2.04 1.18
C PHE A 141 5.50 1.53 0.57
N ASP A 142 4.75 0.76 1.35
CA ASP A 142 3.31 0.58 1.16
C ASP A 142 2.59 1.72 1.87
N VAL A 143 1.82 2.50 1.11
CA VAL A 143 1.16 3.72 1.56
C VAL A 143 -0.35 3.56 1.43
N GLY A 144 -1.05 3.56 2.56
CA GLY A 144 -2.51 3.60 2.56
C GLY A 144 -2.99 5.01 2.27
N THR A 145 -3.93 5.16 1.33
CA THR A 145 -4.46 6.46 0.90
C THR A 145 -5.97 6.54 1.03
N GLN A 146 -6.46 7.76 1.20
CA GLN A 146 -7.87 8.13 1.01
C GLN A 146 -7.94 9.13 -0.13
N ARG A 147 -8.83 8.86 -1.09
CA ARG A 147 -9.04 9.68 -2.27
C ARG A 147 -10.49 10.13 -2.32
N GLU A 148 -10.72 11.42 -2.25
CA GLU A 148 -12.04 12.02 -2.34
C GLU A 148 -12.23 12.62 -3.72
N TRP A 149 -13.13 12.03 -4.50
CA TRP A 149 -13.57 12.52 -5.79
C TRP A 149 -14.78 13.42 -5.61
N PHE A 150 -14.77 14.59 -6.23
CA PHE A 150 -15.90 15.50 -6.22
C PHE A 150 -16.04 16.17 -7.57
N THR A 151 -17.29 16.49 -7.90
CA THR A 151 -17.62 17.32 -9.07
C THR A 151 -17.96 18.72 -8.59
N GLN A 152 -18.65 19.52 -9.42
CA GLN A 152 -19.11 20.85 -9.07
C GLN A 152 -19.92 20.91 -7.77
N ASP A 153 -20.62 19.81 -7.41
CA ASP A 153 -21.32 19.67 -6.13
C ASP A 153 -20.50 18.82 -5.14
N ARG A 154 -19.87 19.49 -4.17
CA ARG A 154 -19.11 18.85 -3.08
C ARG A 154 -19.98 18.08 -2.09
N SER A 155 -21.31 18.22 -2.14
CA SER A 155 -22.22 17.45 -1.26
C SER A 155 -22.34 15.98 -1.67
N SER A 156 -21.87 15.63 -2.87
CA SER A 156 -21.87 14.27 -3.42
C SER A 156 -20.45 13.77 -3.72
N SER A 157 -19.55 13.83 -2.73
CA SER A 157 -18.21 13.28 -2.89
C SER A 157 -18.18 11.75 -2.76
N ASN A 158 -17.30 11.11 -3.54
CA ASN A 158 -17.02 9.69 -3.47
C ASN A 158 -15.65 9.47 -2.83
N VAL A 159 -15.63 8.78 -1.68
CA VAL A 159 -14.38 8.49 -0.96
C VAL A 159 -13.97 7.05 -1.23
N VAL A 160 -12.72 6.88 -1.67
CA VAL A 160 -12.11 5.60 -1.99
C VAL A 160 -10.83 5.43 -1.17
N TYR A 161 -10.60 4.23 -0.64
CA TYR A 161 -9.38 3.88 0.08
C TYR A 161 -8.58 2.86 -0.71
N ASN A 162 -7.38 3.24 -1.14
CA ASN A 162 -6.49 2.38 -1.92
C ASN A 162 -5.10 2.38 -1.31
N ASN A 163 -4.35 1.32 -1.57
CA ASN A 163 -2.92 1.30 -1.28
C ASN A 163 -2.12 1.75 -2.49
N THR A 164 -0.88 2.15 -2.24
CA THR A 164 0.09 2.42 -3.29
C THR A 164 1.47 2.02 -2.83
N SER A 165 2.24 1.45 -3.77
CA SER A 165 3.65 1.17 -3.59
C SER A 165 4.48 2.34 -4.11
N VAL A 166 5.33 2.90 -3.24
CA VAL A 166 6.25 4.00 -3.56
C VAL A 166 7.67 3.53 -3.31
N THR A 167 8.50 3.53 -4.35
CA THR A 167 9.94 3.35 -4.21
C THR A 167 10.63 4.69 -4.19
N VAL A 168 11.44 4.93 -3.16
CA VAL A 168 12.32 6.09 -3.07
C VAL A 168 13.78 5.65 -3.10
N VAL A 169 14.62 6.47 -3.73
CA VAL A 169 16.05 6.26 -3.89
C VAL A 169 16.81 7.51 -3.44
N LYS A 170 17.98 7.31 -2.85
CA LYS A 170 18.87 8.38 -2.42
C LYS A 170 19.86 8.70 -3.54
N VAL A 171 19.90 9.96 -3.96
CA VAL A 171 20.84 10.48 -4.96
C VAL A 171 21.65 11.59 -4.31
N GLY A 172 22.93 11.34 -4.04
CA GLY A 172 23.74 12.20 -3.19
C GLY A 172 23.18 12.22 -1.77
N ASP A 173 22.78 13.40 -1.27
CA ASP A 173 22.22 13.58 0.06
C ASP A 173 20.68 13.69 0.09
N ALA A 174 20.03 13.65 -1.07
CA ALA A 174 18.58 13.84 -1.20
C ALA A 174 17.85 12.56 -1.62
N TRP A 175 16.58 12.45 -1.24
CA TRP A 175 15.69 11.35 -1.59
C TRP A 175 14.73 11.76 -2.70
N PHE A 176 14.47 10.83 -3.62
CA PHE A 176 13.59 11.03 -4.76
C PHE A 176 12.74 9.78 -5.02
N VAL A 177 11.57 9.95 -5.60
CA VAL A 177 10.73 8.84 -6.07
C VAL A 177 11.31 8.27 -7.35
N GLU A 178 11.52 6.95 -7.35
CA GLU A 178 12.02 6.16 -8.48
C GLU A 178 10.90 5.34 -9.14
N ALA A 179 9.89 4.93 -8.36
CA ALA A 179 8.74 4.20 -8.88
C ALA A 179 7.50 4.43 -8.02
N PHE A 180 6.34 4.31 -8.68
CA PHE A 180 5.03 4.52 -8.07
C PHE A 180 3.98 3.64 -8.76
N VAL A 181 3.14 2.95 -7.99
CA VAL A 181 2.07 2.09 -8.50
C VAL A 181 0.84 2.20 -7.60
N TRP A 182 -0.33 2.44 -8.20
CA TRP A 182 -1.62 2.26 -7.54
C TRP A 182 -1.98 0.78 -7.47
N GLU A 183 -2.42 0.30 -6.31
CA GLU A 183 -2.90 -1.08 -6.11
C GLU A 183 -4.43 -1.18 -6.16
#